data_AF-A0A1N7NVZ8-F1
#
_entry.id   AF-A0A1N7NVZ8-F1
#
_cell.length_a   1.000
_cell.length_b   1.000
_cell.length_c   1.000
_cell.angle_alpha   90.00
_cell.angle_beta   90.00
_cell.angle_gamma   90.00
#
_symmetry.space_group_name_H-M   'P 1'
#
loop_
_entity.id
_entity.type
_entity.pdbx_description
1 polymer ?
#
loop_
_entity_poly.entity_id
_entity_poly.type
_entity_poly.pdbx_seq_one_letter_code
_entity_poly.pdbx_strand_id
1 'polypeptide(L)'
;MSQPTSFIDCRGLSAPLTVLRIKQAVVGRQDCGLPLDVLVDRHCNAPERIAHSLKHDPTDIRLVYSTQDRRALAKAGKGMLRHG
;
A
#
# COMPACT_ATOMS: atom_id res chain seq x y z
N MET A 1 -0.10 14.80 21.90
CA MET A 1 -0.93 13.84 21.14
C MET A 1 -0.28 13.61 19.79
N SER A 2 -0.04 12.36 19.38
CA SER A 2 0.56 12.01 18.10
C SER A 2 -0.44 12.29 16.98
N GLN A 3 -0.03 12.92 15.89
CA GLN A 3 -0.90 13.16 14.73
C GLN A 3 -1.30 11.81 14.10
N PRO A 4 -2.58 11.58 13.77
CA PRO A 4 -2.99 10.35 13.09
C PRO A 4 -2.28 10.26 11.73
N THR A 5 -1.74 9.08 11.43
CA THR A 5 -1.04 8.80 10.17
C THR A 5 -2.00 8.87 9.01
N SER A 6 -1.97 9.94 8.22
CA SER A 6 -2.87 10.12 7.07
C SER A 6 -2.47 9.29 5.85
N PHE A 7 -1.26 8.73 5.82
CA PHE A 7 -0.70 8.02 4.67
C PHE A 7 0.15 6.82 5.11
N ILE A 8 0.04 5.70 4.39
CA ILE A 8 0.93 4.54 4.50
C ILE A 8 1.36 4.02 3.12
N ASP A 9 2.62 3.63 3.00
CA ASP A 9 3.17 2.97 1.82
C ASP A 9 3.13 1.44 1.98
N CYS A 10 2.39 0.78 1.09
CA CYS A 10 2.21 -0.67 1.03
C CYS A 10 2.70 -1.26 -0.31
N ARG A 11 3.54 -0.54 -1.07
CA ARG A 11 4.19 -1.10 -2.27
C ARG A 11 5.07 -2.28 -1.90
N GLY A 12 5.16 -3.25 -2.81
CA GLY A 12 5.93 -4.49 -2.60
C GLY A 12 5.31 -5.50 -1.62
N LEU A 13 4.26 -5.12 -0.88
CA LEU A 13 3.54 -6.06 -0.01
C LEU A 13 2.60 -6.95 -0.82
N SER A 14 2.30 -8.13 -0.27
CA SER A 14 1.21 -8.97 -0.74
C SER A 14 -0.13 -8.45 -0.23
N ALA A 15 -1.25 -8.92 -0.81
CA ALA A 15 -2.59 -8.53 -0.35
C ALA A 15 -2.83 -8.80 1.16
N PRO A 16 -2.49 -9.98 1.74
CA PRO A 16 -2.64 -10.20 3.19
C PRO A 16 -1.81 -9.24 4.04
N LEU A 17 -0.56 -8.97 3.64
CA LEU A 17 0.32 -8.04 4.35
C LEU A 17 -0.17 -6.59 4.26
N THR A 18 -0.74 -6.20 3.12
CA THR A 18 -1.38 -4.90 2.93
C THR A 18 -2.56 -4.74 3.89
N VAL A 19 -3.45 -5.74 3.98
CA VAL A 19 -4.59 -5.72 4.91
C VAL A 19 -4.11 -5.62 6.37
N LEU A 20 -3.10 -6.41 6.75
CA LEU A 20 -2.54 -6.34 8.10
C LEU A 20 -1.99 -4.95 8.44
N ARG A 21 -1.26 -4.34 7.49
CA ARG A 21 -0.68 -3.01 7.69
C ARG A 21 -1.75 -1.93 7.83
N ILE A 22 -2.82 -2.01 7.04
CA ILE A 22 -3.97 -1.11 7.15
C ILE A 22 -4.63 -1.28 8.51
N LYS A 23 -4.93 -2.51 8.94
CA LYS A 23 -5.52 -2.80 10.25
C LYS A 23 -4.69 -2.23 11.40
N GLN A 24 -3.37 -2.38 11.35
CA GLN A 24 -2.47 -1.79 12.34
C GLN A 24 -2.49 -0.25 12.35
N ALA A 25 -2.64 0.38 11.19
CA ALA A 25 -2.67 1.83 11.04
C ALA A 25 -3.98 2.46 11.53
N VAL A 26 -5.08 1.70 11.53
CA VAL A 26 -6.38 2.16 12.04
C VAL A 26 -6.57 1.89 13.54
N VAL A 27 -5.75 1.03 14.17
CA VAL A 27 -5.80 0.84 15.63
C VAL A 27 -5.57 2.18 16.33
N GLY A 28 -6.53 2.57 17.18
CA GLY A 28 -6.46 3.82 17.95
C GLY A 28 -6.76 5.08 17.12
N ARG A 29 -7.06 4.94 15.83
CA ARG A 29 -7.55 6.03 14.98
C ARG A 29 -9.04 6.21 15.27
N GLN A 30 -9.34 6.98 16.31
CA GLN A 30 -10.71 7.43 16.56
C GLN A 30 -11.12 8.40 15.45
N ASP A 31 -12.40 8.35 15.07
CA ASP A 31 -13.05 8.99 13.93
C ASP A 31 -12.72 10.50 13.77
N CYS A 32 -11.52 10.77 13.26
CA CYS A 32 -10.98 12.11 13.07
C CYS A 32 -11.49 12.75 11.76
N GLY A 33 -12.43 12.10 11.06
CA GLY A 33 -13.01 12.55 9.80
C GLY A 33 -12.04 12.58 8.61
N LEU A 34 -10.82 12.05 8.76
CA LEU A 34 -9.79 12.06 7.72
C LEU A 34 -9.52 10.66 7.16
N PRO A 35 -9.53 10.48 5.83
CA PRO A 35 -9.23 9.20 5.21
C PRO A 35 -7.79 8.75 5.46
N LEU A 36 -7.56 7.44 5.42
CA LEU A 36 -6.23 6.84 5.34
C LEU A 36 -5.87 6.55 3.89
N ASP A 37 -4.87 7.25 3.37
CA ASP A 37 -4.32 6.99 2.05
C ASP A 37 -3.34 5.81 2.09
N VAL A 38 -3.56 4.81 1.24
CA VAL A 38 -2.75 3.59 1.17
C VAL A 38 -2.16 3.46 -0.23
N LEU A 39 -0.85 3.67 -0.36
CA LEU A 39 -0.16 3.49 -1.63
C LEU A 39 0.10 2.00 -1.91
N VAL A 40 -0.40 1.49 -3.03
CA VAL A 40 -0.28 0.08 -3.45
C VAL A 40 0.24 -0.06 -4.87
N ASP A 41 0.85 -1.20 -5.19
CA ASP A 41 1.24 -1.51 -6.58
C ASP A 41 0.06 -2.02 -7.41
N ARG A 42 -0.07 -1.54 -8.66
CA ARG A 42 -1.13 -1.99 -9.59
C ARG A 42 -1.12 -3.49 -9.89
N HIS A 43 0.06 -4.11 -9.86
CA HIS A 43 0.24 -5.50 -10.32
C HIS A 43 0.33 -6.52 -9.19
N CYS A 44 0.39 -6.09 -7.92
CA CYS A 44 0.76 -6.97 -6.79
C CYS A 44 -0.35 -7.15 -5.75
N ASN A 45 -1.40 -6.34 -5.81
CA ASN A 45 -2.39 -6.25 -4.74
C ASN A 45 -3.77 -6.45 -5.32
N ALA A 46 -4.29 -7.67 -5.26
CA ALA A 46 -5.66 -8.03 -5.62
C ALA A 46 -6.65 -7.09 -4.91
N PRO A 47 -7.12 -6.01 -5.57
CA PRO A 47 -7.73 -4.90 -4.87
C PRO A 47 -9.10 -5.29 -4.30
N GLU A 48 -9.80 -6.22 -4.94
CA GLU A 48 -11.09 -6.73 -4.49
C GLU A 48 -10.93 -7.48 -3.16
N ARG A 49 -9.82 -8.21 -2.97
CA ARG A 49 -9.55 -8.94 -1.73
C ARG A 49 -9.23 -8.00 -0.57
N ILE A 50 -8.53 -6.90 -0.86
CA ILE A 50 -8.23 -5.86 0.13
C ILE A 50 -9.53 -5.17 0.54
N ALA A 51 -10.32 -4.70 -0.43
CA ALA A 51 -11.61 -4.05 -0.19
C ALA A 51 -12.57 -4.94 0.61
N HIS A 52 -12.69 -6.22 0.25
CA HIS A 52 -13.56 -7.16 0.96
C HIS A 52 -13.12 -7.36 2.42
N SER A 53 -11.82 -7.41 2.67
CA SER A 53 -11.27 -7.61 4.03
C SER A 53 -11.43 -6.39 4.94
N LEU A 54 -11.72 -5.23 4.37
CA LEU A 54 -11.83 -3.94 5.05
C LEU A 54 -13.27 -3.40 5.08
N LYS A 55 -14.25 -4.12 4.51
CA LYS A 55 -15.65 -3.67 4.34
C LYS A 55 -16.34 -3.23 5.65
N HIS A 56 -15.88 -3.72 6.79
CA HIS A 56 -16.46 -3.42 8.11
C HIS A 56 -15.61 -2.46 8.94
N ASP A 57 -14.54 -1.89 8.39
CA ASP A 57 -13.74 -0.90 9.10
C ASP A 57 -14.44 0.46 9.07
N PRO A 58 -14.58 1.17 10.20
CA PRO A 58 -15.21 2.48 10.25
C PRO A 58 -14.35 3.59 9.64
N THR A 59 -13.05 3.34 9.43
CA THR A 59 -12.13 4.31 8.83
C THR A 59 -12.35 4.40 7.33
N ASP A 60 -12.44 5.61 6.78
CA ASP A 60 -12.42 5.81 5.33
C ASP A 60 -11.02 5.46 4.78
N ILE A 61 -10.93 4.41 3.95
CA ILE A 61 -9.67 3.91 3.38
C ILE A 61 -9.65 4.19 1.88
N ARG A 62 -8.64 4.94 1.43
CA ARG A 62 -8.43 5.25 0.01
C ARG A 62 -7.20 4.54 -0.54
N LEU A 63 -7.41 3.61 -1.46
CA LEU A 63 -6.33 2.95 -2.18
C LEU A 63 -5.80 3.86 -3.29
N VAL A 64 -4.51 4.21 -3.19
CA VAL A 64 -3.78 4.99 -4.20
C VAL A 64 -2.85 4.05 -4.94
N TYR A 65 -2.95 4.00 -6.27
CA TYR A 65 -2.15 3.06 -7.06
C TYR A 65 -0.89 3.73 -7.61
N SER A 66 0.26 3.15 -7.29
CA SER A 66 1.55 3.54 -7.86
C SER A 66 1.51 3.45 -9.39
N THR A 67 1.91 4.53 -10.04
CA THR A 67 2.13 4.59 -11.49
C THR A 67 3.50 4.04 -11.89
N GLN A 68 4.32 3.63 -10.91
CA GLN A 68 5.66 3.16 -11.14
C GLN A 68 5.63 1.76 -11.76
N ASP A 69 5.68 1.74 -13.09
CA ASP A 69 5.76 0.54 -13.90
C ASP A 69 7.05 -0.21 -13.52
N ARG A 70 6.92 -1.39 -12.90
CA ARG A 70 8.07 -2.22 -12.48
C ARG A 70 9.02 -2.58 -13.64
N ARG A 71 8.67 -2.29 -14.91
CA ARG A 71 9.60 -2.36 -16.05
C ARG A 71 10.85 -1.48 -15.88
N ALA A 72 10.78 -0.39 -15.11
CA ALA A 72 11.94 0.46 -14.88
C ALA A 72 13.00 -0.19 -13.97
N LEU A 73 12.59 -0.95 -12.95
CA LEU A 73 13.51 -1.65 -12.04
C LEU A 73 14.21 -2.84 -12.72
N ALA A 74 13.52 -3.53 -13.64
CA ALA A 74 14.10 -4.66 -14.38
C ALA A 74 15.20 -4.25 -15.38
N LYS A 75 15.29 -2.96 -15.77
CA LYS A 75 16.36 -2.45 -16.65
C LYS A 75 17.64 -2.09 -15.92
N ALA A 76 17.61 -1.87 -14.60
CA ALA A 76 18.80 -1.52 -13.83
C ALA A 76 19.71 -2.73 -13.52
N GLY A 77 19.19 -3.96 -13.58
CA GLY A 77 19.93 -5.19 -13.24
C GLY A 77 20.64 -5.91 -14.40
N LYS A 78 20.49 -5.45 -15.66
CA LYS A 78 21.05 -6.12 -16.85
C LYS A 78 22.18 -5.36 -17.56
N GLY A 79 22.78 -4.37 -16.89
CA GLY A 79 23.78 -3.48 -17.50
C GLY A 79 25.25 -3.72 -17.10
N MET A 80 25.56 -4.65 -16.18
CA MET A 80 26.91 -4.76 -15.61
C MET A 80 27.51 -6.16 -15.71
N LEU A 81 27.66 -6.68 -16.93
CA LEU A 81 28.66 -7.72 -17.23
C LEU A 81 29.20 -7.46 -18.64
N ARG A 82 30.17 -6.55 -18.73
CA ARG A 82 31.07 -6.44 -19.87
C ARG A 82 32.50 -6.24 -19.37
N HIS A 83 33.38 -7.09 -19.89
CA HIS A 83 34.84 -7.10 -19.88
C HIS A 83 35.52 -8.03 -18.87
N GLY A 84 36.33 -8.89 -19.48
CA GLY A 84 37.12 -10.01 -18.97
C GLY A 84 37.44 -10.85 -20.19
#